data_AF-A0AAD9MY15-F1
#
_entry.id   AF-A0AAD9MY15-F1
#
_cell.length_a   1.000
_cell.length_b   1.000
_cell.length_c   1.000
_cell.angle_alpha   90.00
_cell.angle_beta   90.00
_cell.angle_gamma   90.00
#
_symmetry.space_group_name_H-M   'P 1'
#
loop_
_entity.id
_entity.type
_entity.pdbx_description
1 polymer ?
#
loop_
_entity_poly.entity_id
_entity_poly.type
_entity_poly.pdbx_seq_one_letter_code
_entity_poly.pdbx_strand_id
1 'polypeptide(L)'
;GCPQWVYLDFSDVVFLDTVQIRFQGGFAGKHCQLEGSAGDGDSWTKLKDFYPEDVNSLQTFELPTSAKVKRLRIVFLNSTDFYGRITIYGLFLLGAKS
;
A
#
# COMPACT_ATOMS: atom_id res chain seq x y z
N GLY A 1 2.53 -14.78 -9.00
CA GLY A 1 3.46 -14.03 -9.88
C GLY A 1 3.27 -12.54 -9.68
N CYS A 2 4.34 -11.74 -9.83
CA CYS A 2 4.32 -10.28 -9.72
C CYS A 2 4.23 -9.61 -11.10
N PRO A 3 3.69 -8.38 -11.22
CA PRO A 3 3.15 -7.56 -10.14
C PRO A 3 1.78 -8.06 -9.62
N GLN A 4 1.49 -7.74 -8.36
CA GLN A 4 0.18 -7.93 -7.73
C GLN A 4 -0.22 -6.64 -7.02
N TRP A 5 -1.49 -6.47 -6.70
CA TRP A 5 -1.92 -5.31 -5.95
C TRP A 5 -3.06 -5.60 -4.98
N VAL A 6 -3.15 -4.78 -3.94
CA VAL A 6 -4.34 -4.61 -3.11
C VAL A 6 -4.98 -3.28 -3.50
N TYR A 7 -6.29 -3.30 -3.76
CA TYR A 7 -7.11 -2.14 -4.08
C TYR A 7 -8.10 -1.90 -2.94
N LEU A 8 -8.22 -0.65 -2.50
CA LEU A 8 -9.19 -0.20 -1.51
C LEU A 8 -10.02 0.95 -2.10
N ASP A 9 -11.34 0.88 -1.88
CA ASP A 9 -12.29 1.94 -2.23
C ASP A 9 -12.94 2.44 -0.94
N PHE A 10 -12.77 3.72 -0.64
CA PHE A 10 -13.35 4.35 0.54
C PHE A 10 -14.76 4.87 0.22
N SER A 11 -15.63 4.86 1.22
CA SER A 11 -16.98 5.44 1.07
C SER A 11 -16.93 6.92 0.72
N ASP A 12 -15.93 7.63 1.27
CA ASP A 12 -15.72 9.06 1.13
C ASP A 12 -14.25 9.34 0.83
N VAL A 13 -13.97 10.55 0.35
CA VAL A 13 -12.58 11.02 0.22
C VAL A 13 -11.95 11.12 1.60
N VAL A 14 -10.73 10.60 1.73
CA VAL A 14 -9.91 10.65 2.95
C VAL A 14 -8.59 11.34 2.68
N PHE A 15 -7.96 11.80 3.75
CA PHE A 15 -6.58 12.28 3.78
C PHE A 15 -5.70 11.19 4.36
N LEU A 16 -4.84 10.60 3.54
CA LEU A 16 -3.93 9.53 3.93
C LEU A 16 -2.57 10.09 4.30
N ASP A 17 -2.10 9.79 5.50
CA ASP A 17 -0.80 10.25 6.00
C ASP A 17 0.20 9.10 6.14
N THR A 18 -0.28 7.89 6.47
CA THR A 18 0.59 6.76 6.78
C THR A 18 -0.04 5.44 6.39
N VAL A 19 0.79 4.56 5.82
CA VAL A 19 0.46 3.15 5.60
C VAL A 19 1.29 2.31 6.56
N GLN A 20 0.64 1.43 7.32
CA GLN A 20 1.32 0.41 8.10
C GLN A 20 0.97 -0.96 7.56
N ILE A 21 1.98 -1.80 7.38
CA ILE A 21 1.82 -3.14 6.83
C ILE A 21 2.63 -4.14 7.63
N ARG A 22 2.02 -5.29 7.89
CA ARG A 22 2.65 -6.43 8.53
C ARG A 22 2.54 -7.61 7.57
N PHE A 23 3.67 -8.19 7.20
CA PHE A 23 3.72 -9.43 6.43
C PHE A 23 3.84 -10.64 7.36
N GLN A 24 3.70 -11.84 6.80
CA GLN A 24 4.01 -13.08 7.51
C GLN A 24 5.51 -13.25 7.82
N GLY A 25 6.39 -12.69 6.98
CA GLY A 25 7.79 -13.09 6.84
C GLY A 25 7.95 -14.30 5.88
N GLY A 26 8.87 -14.24 4.93
CA GLY A 26 9.09 -15.17 3.82
C GLY A 26 8.26 -14.90 2.55
N PHE A 27 7.23 -14.04 2.64
CA PHE A 27 6.28 -13.72 1.56
C PHE A 27 5.96 -12.21 1.54
N ALA A 28 6.97 -11.37 1.58
CA ALA A 28 6.83 -9.91 1.67
C ALA A 28 7.01 -9.23 0.31
N GLY A 29 6.33 -8.10 0.10
CA GLY A 29 6.65 -7.21 -1.01
C GLY A 29 7.97 -6.49 -0.74
N LYS A 30 8.89 -6.48 -1.72
CA LYS A 30 10.22 -5.87 -1.55
C LYS A 30 10.31 -4.47 -2.14
N HIS A 31 9.72 -4.25 -3.31
CA HIS A 31 9.54 -2.94 -3.94
C HIS A 31 8.05 -2.72 -4.17
N CYS A 32 7.49 -1.76 -3.43
CA CYS A 32 6.07 -1.48 -3.42
C CYS A 32 5.81 -0.05 -3.87
N GLN A 33 4.69 0.15 -4.56
CA GLN A 33 4.19 1.45 -4.98
C GLN A 33 2.84 1.72 -4.35
N LEU A 34 2.72 2.88 -3.73
CA LEU A 34 1.47 3.43 -3.26
C LEU A 34 0.93 4.37 -4.32
N GLU A 35 -0.30 4.13 -4.76
CA GLU A 35 -0.99 4.94 -5.75
C GLU A 35 -2.37 5.33 -5.23
N GLY A 36 -2.81 6.54 -5.56
CA GLY A 36 -4.08 7.09 -5.12
C GLY A 36 -4.89 7.65 -6.28
N SER A 37 -6.21 7.69 -6.11
CA SER A 37 -7.13 8.44 -6.97
C SER A 37 -8.10 9.24 -6.11
N ALA A 38 -8.31 10.51 -6.46
CA ALA A 38 -9.23 11.39 -5.75
C ALA A 38 -10.69 11.28 -6.24
N GLY A 39 -10.95 10.53 -7.32
CA GLY A 39 -12.27 10.41 -7.93
C GLY A 39 -12.66 8.98 -8.25
N ASP A 40 -13.80 8.82 -8.91
CA ASP A 40 -14.39 7.51 -9.24
C ASP A 40 -13.90 6.91 -10.57
N GLY A 41 -12.91 7.51 -11.21
CA GLY A 41 -12.27 6.99 -12.43
C GLY A 41 -10.99 6.20 -12.18
N ASP A 42 -10.39 5.72 -13.26
CA ASP A 42 -9.10 5.00 -13.26
C ASP A 42 -7.88 5.93 -13.38
N SER A 43 -8.00 7.17 -12.93
CA SER A 43 -6.88 8.10 -12.88
C SER A 43 -6.06 7.85 -11.62
N TRP A 44 -5.04 7.00 -11.74
CA TRP A 44 -4.12 6.63 -10.68
C TRP A 44 -2.90 7.54 -10.69
N THR A 45 -2.57 8.11 -9.53
CA THR A 45 -1.33 8.89 -9.32
C THR A 45 -0.45 8.19 -8.31
N LYS A 46 0.83 8.04 -8.65
CA LYS A 46 1.82 7.51 -7.71
C LYS A 46 2.04 8.49 -6.56
N LEU A 47 1.83 8.01 -5.34
CA LEU A 47 2.02 8.76 -4.10
C LEU A 47 3.43 8.57 -3.53
N LYS A 48 3.92 7.32 -3.50
CA LYS A 48 5.21 6.97 -2.90
C LYS A 48 5.70 5.57 -3.32
N ASP A 49 7.00 5.41 -3.51
CA ASP A 49 7.64 4.08 -3.42
C ASP A 49 8.00 3.77 -1.97
N PHE A 50 7.81 2.52 -1.56
CA PHE A 50 8.26 2.05 -0.26
C PHE A 50 8.82 0.63 -0.34
N TYR A 51 9.70 0.29 0.61
CA TYR A 51 10.52 -0.92 0.57
C TYR A 51 10.43 -1.64 1.92
N PRO A 52 9.44 -2.53 2.08
CA PRO A 52 9.34 -3.34 3.28
C PRO A 52 10.46 -4.37 3.40
N GLU A 53 10.86 -4.61 4.64
CA GLU A 53 11.73 -5.73 5.01
C GLU A 53 10.92 -7.02 5.12
N ASP A 54 11.58 -8.16 4.91
CA ASP A 54 10.94 -9.47 5.01
C ASP A 54 10.84 -9.96 6.46
N VAL A 55 10.01 -9.27 7.24
CA VAL A 55 9.83 -9.49 8.67
C VAL A 55 8.34 -9.48 9.05
N ASN A 56 8.02 -10.07 10.19
CA ASN A 56 6.65 -10.14 10.70
C ASN A 56 6.26 -8.99 11.65
N SER A 57 7.17 -8.04 11.89
CA SER A 57 6.87 -6.84 12.66
C SER A 57 6.00 -5.88 11.84
N LEU A 58 5.22 -5.04 12.53
CA LEU A 58 4.49 -3.97 11.86
C LEU A 58 5.48 -2.92 11.36
N GLN A 59 5.43 -2.60 10.07
CA GLN A 59 6.30 -1.61 9.44
C GLN A 59 5.47 -0.39 9.03
N THR A 60 6.01 0.81 9.24
CA THR A 60 5.31 2.08 9.06
C THR A 60 5.94 2.88 7.93
N PHE A 61 5.12 3.37 7.01
CA PHE A 61 5.53 4.17 5.85
C PHE A 61 4.70 5.46 5.80
N GLU A 62 5.32 6.56 6.22
CA GLU A 62 4.72 7.90 6.18
C GLU A 62 4.77 8.47 4.76
N LEU A 63 3.73 9.18 4.33
CA LEU A 63 3.72 9.90 3.07
C LEU A 63 4.44 11.25 3.26
N PRO A 64 5.14 11.79 2.23
CA PRO A 64 5.81 13.10 2.34
C PRO A 64 4.82 14.24 2.59
N THR A 65 3.62 14.11 2.05
CA THR A 65 2.49 15.04 2.20
C THR A 65 1.22 14.22 2.30
N SER A 66 0.27 14.68 3.12
CA SER A 66 -1.06 14.09 3.21
C SER A 66 -1.73 13.99 1.83
N ALA A 67 -2.14 12.78 1.45
CA ALA A 67 -2.71 12.52 0.13
C ALA A 67 -4.24 12.45 0.20
N LYS A 68 -4.91 13.32 -0.56
CA LYS A 68 -6.37 13.28 -0.71
C LYS A 68 -6.77 12.18 -1.70
N VAL A 69 -7.41 11.11 -1.21
CA VAL A 69 -7.76 9.92 -2.01
C VAL A 69 -9.15 9.39 -1.68
N LYS A 70 -9.88 8.90 -2.68
CA LYS A 70 -11.06 8.05 -2.54
C LYS A 70 -10.72 6.57 -2.77
N ARG A 71 -9.70 6.31 -3.58
CA ARG A 71 -9.22 4.97 -3.88
C ARG A 71 -7.72 4.89 -3.66
N LEU A 72 -7.28 3.75 -3.15
CA LEU A 72 -5.89 3.46 -2.87
C LEU A 72 -5.50 2.14 -3.50
N ARG A 73 -4.32 2.10 -4.12
CA ARG A 73 -3.73 0.88 -4.65
C ARG A 73 -2.33 0.72 -4.10
N ILE A 74 -2.06 -0.44 -3.52
CA ILE A 74 -0.71 -0.87 -3.13
C ILE A 74 -0.26 -1.90 -4.15
N VAL A 75 0.71 -1.55 -4.98
CA VAL A 75 1.28 -2.42 -6.01
C VAL A 75 2.56 -3.05 -5.48
N PHE A 76 2.60 -4.37 -5.43
CA PHE A 76 3.78 -5.17 -5.11
C PHE A 76 4.50 -5.51 -6.42
N LEU A 77 5.52 -4.73 -6.78
CA LEU A 77 6.25 -4.90 -8.05
C LEU A 77 7.08 -6.19 -8.06
N ASN A 78 7.59 -6.58 -6.90
CA ASN A 78 8.28 -7.85 -6.68
C ASN A 78 8.08 -8.35 -5.24
N SER A 79 8.36 -9.63 -5.02
CA SER A 79 8.25 -10.32 -3.73
C SER A 79 9.60 -10.90 -3.31
N THR A 80 9.77 -11.14 -2.02
CA THR A 80 10.87 -11.96 -1.49
C THR A 80 10.72 -13.45 -1.80
N ASP A 81 9.50 -13.89 -2.10
CA ASP A 81 9.21 -15.25 -2.54
C ASP A 81 9.42 -15.42 -4.05
N PHE A 82 10.10 -16.51 -4.43
CA PHE A 82 10.44 -16.83 -5.83
C PHE A 82 9.20 -16.98 -6.74
N TYR A 83 8.07 -17.45 -6.21
CA TYR A 83 6.82 -17.60 -6.98
C TYR A 83 5.96 -16.33 -6.97
N GLY A 84 6.43 -15.27 -6.30
CA GLY A 84 5.75 -13.99 -6.20
C GLY A 84 4.56 -14.01 -5.24
N ARG A 85 4.53 -14.90 -4.24
CA ARG A 85 3.49 -14.88 -3.21
C ARG A 85 3.67 -13.68 -2.28
N ILE A 86 2.56 -13.08 -1.86
CA ILE A 86 2.51 -11.98 -0.89
C ILE A 86 1.50 -12.40 0.18
N THR A 87 1.88 -12.34 1.46
CA THR A 87 0.96 -12.63 2.57
C THR A 87 0.96 -11.49 3.58
N ILE A 88 -0.17 -10.78 3.66
CA ILE A 88 -0.36 -9.62 4.54
C ILE A 88 -1.17 -10.07 5.76
N TYR A 89 -0.61 -9.86 6.94
CA TYR A 89 -1.24 -10.14 8.24
C TYR A 89 -1.92 -8.92 8.84
N GLY A 90 -1.51 -7.72 8.45
CA GLY A 90 -2.14 -6.48 8.88
C GLY A 90 -1.89 -5.39 7.86
N LEU A 91 -2.93 -4.62 7.57
CA LEU A 91 -2.87 -3.42 6.75
C LEU A 91 -3.67 -2.34 7.47
N PHE A 92 -3.00 -1.26 7.83
CA PHE A 92 -3.60 -0.12 8.51
C PHE A 92 -3.32 1.14 7.71
N LEU A 93 -4.35 1.95 7.53
CA LEU A 93 -4.29 3.22 6.81
C LEU A 93 -4.65 4.31 7.83
N LEU A 94 -3.69 5.18 8.12
CA LEU A 94 -3.84 6.23 9.13
C LEU A 94 -3.93 7.59 8.44
N GLY A 95 -4.83 8.41 8.96
CA GLY A 95 -5.06 9.77 8.50
C GLY A 95 -6.43 10.27 8.96
N ALA A 96 -7.00 11.21 8.21
CA ALA A 96 -8.26 11.87 8.56
C ALA A 96 -9.35 11.64 7.52
N LYS A 97 -10.61 11.68 7.96
CA LYS A 97 -11.74 11.83 7.04
C LYS A 97 -11.76 13.26 6.48
N SER A 98 -12.23 13.40 5.24
CA SER A 98 -12.48 14.73 4.67
C SER A 98 -13.67 15.44 5.31
#